data_AF-A0A1Q6RAH6-F1
#
_entry.id   AF-A0A1Q6RAH6-F1
#
_cell.length_a   1.000
_cell.length_b   1.000
_cell.length_c   1.000
_cell.angle_alpha   90.00
_cell.angle_beta   90.00
_cell.angle_gamma   90.00
#
_symmetry.space_group_name_H-M   'P 1'
#
loop_
_entity.id
_entity.type
_entity.pdbx_description
1 polymer ?
#
loop_
_entity_poly.entity_id
_entity_poly.type
_entity_poly.pdbx_seq_one_letter_code
_entity_poly.pdbx_strand_id
1 'polypeptide(L)'
;MARSNFKVFAEAVDSSKVVSDAEYAVNTQRIGGVVPGLAAADLHNKLYKQATIMAAAMAQVLVEQGQDALDSDYAGLVASIKKTFLLSLNGEKPDAKGNLQKNFVYSVEGKKPDSSGNVSLNIDYLNAMSFVGSVVITRDNINPGTRLGGTWQLLQSGRYVRTAGAGYPGGTMGGSDGFTLGVNNMPAHSHEATIYGAGNHKHDIYVSNWQTHGGSGGAGYQAHERRWGATEEAGNHSHQITIESTGNGEKVTFEPSYLCLYFWVRTA
;
A
#
# COMPACT_ATOMS: atom_id res chain seq x y z
N MET A 1 45.38 -34.40 21.59
CA MET A 1 45.99 -33.19 21.03
C MET A 1 46.52 -33.53 19.65
N ALA A 2 46.41 -32.62 18.68
CA ALA A 2 46.99 -32.83 17.36
C ALA A 2 48.52 -32.98 17.46
N ARG A 3 49.13 -33.73 16.54
CA ARG A 3 50.56 -34.04 16.56
C ARG A 3 51.20 -33.92 15.18
N SER A 4 52.48 -33.56 15.20
CA SER A 4 53.35 -33.55 14.03
C SER A 4 54.56 -34.44 14.25
N ASN A 5 54.97 -35.18 13.21
CA ASN A 5 56.24 -35.91 13.21
C ASN A 5 57.26 -35.33 12.22
N PHE A 6 56.95 -34.21 11.56
CA PHE A 6 57.93 -33.48 10.75
C PHE A 6 59.02 -32.91 11.65
N LYS A 7 60.28 -33.19 11.31
CA LYS A 7 61.47 -32.72 12.01
C LYS A 7 62.38 -31.96 11.07
N VAL A 8 63.17 -31.04 11.62
CA VAL A 8 64.13 -30.29 10.83
C VAL A 8 65.38 -31.14 10.68
N PHE A 9 65.89 -31.24 9.46
CA PHE A 9 67.15 -31.93 9.22
C PHE A 9 68.31 -31.10 9.79
N ALA A 10 69.24 -31.77 10.47
CA ALA A 10 70.47 -31.17 10.97
C ALA A 10 70.23 -29.97 11.93
N GLU A 11 69.33 -30.15 12.90
CA GLU A 11 68.98 -29.16 13.94
C GLU A 11 70.21 -28.66 14.71
N ALA A 12 71.17 -29.55 15.00
CA ALA A 12 72.39 -29.26 15.74
C ALA A 12 73.67 -29.30 14.87
N VAL A 13 73.55 -29.07 13.56
CA VAL A 13 74.69 -29.15 12.64
C VAL A 13 75.68 -28.01 12.87
N ASP A 14 76.97 -28.35 12.87
CA ASP A 14 78.05 -27.38 12.89
C ASP A 14 78.04 -26.52 11.61
N SER A 15 78.29 -25.22 11.74
CA SER A 15 78.30 -24.29 10.61
C SER A 15 79.33 -24.65 9.54
N SER A 16 80.39 -25.39 9.88
CA SER A 16 81.38 -25.91 8.91
C SER A 16 80.86 -27.05 8.03
N LYS A 17 79.70 -27.63 8.36
CA LYS A 17 79.06 -28.75 7.64
C LYS A 17 77.86 -28.31 6.81
N VAL A 18 77.67 -26.99 6.65
CA VAL A 18 76.60 -26.38 5.86
C VAL A 18 77.17 -25.15 5.18
N VAL A 19 77.06 -25.05 3.85
CA VAL A 19 77.59 -23.87 3.14
C VAL A 19 76.89 -22.57 3.58
N SER A 20 77.58 -21.43 3.48
CA SER A 20 76.99 -20.12 3.78
C SER A 20 75.87 -19.75 2.80
N ASP A 21 75.05 -18.74 3.10
CA ASP A 21 74.00 -18.29 2.16
C ASP A 21 74.59 -17.75 0.87
N ALA A 22 75.71 -17.02 0.96
CA ALA A 22 76.41 -16.48 -0.19
C ALA A 22 76.99 -17.59 -1.09
N GLU A 23 77.62 -18.61 -0.51
CA GLU A 23 78.15 -19.76 -1.27
C GLU A 23 77.01 -20.59 -1.88
N TYR A 24 75.94 -20.83 -1.12
CA TYR A 24 74.73 -21.49 -1.63
C TYR A 24 74.12 -20.71 -2.79
N ALA A 25 74.11 -19.36 -2.72
CA ALA A 25 73.50 -18.44 -3.69
C ALA A 25 74.11 -18.56 -5.10
N VAL A 26 75.39 -18.93 -5.19
CA VAL A 26 76.13 -19.01 -6.46
C VAL A 26 76.58 -20.44 -6.81
N ASN A 27 76.27 -21.42 -5.97
CA ASN A 27 76.74 -22.79 -6.17
C ASN A 27 76.20 -23.38 -7.48
N THR A 28 77.11 -23.89 -8.32
CA THR A 28 76.78 -24.41 -9.65
C THR A 28 75.93 -25.67 -9.60
N GLN A 29 76.08 -26.54 -8.59
CA GLN A 29 75.24 -27.74 -8.44
C GLN A 29 73.81 -27.39 -8.00
N ARG A 30 73.62 -26.31 -7.23
CA ARG A 30 72.28 -25.82 -6.87
C ARG A 30 71.59 -25.16 -8.08
N ILE A 31 72.34 -24.46 -8.93
CA ILE A 31 71.81 -23.78 -10.14
C ILE A 31 71.53 -24.79 -11.27
N GLY A 32 72.53 -25.60 -11.60
CA GLY A 32 72.55 -26.45 -12.79
C GLY A 32 72.22 -27.92 -12.53
N GLY A 33 71.96 -28.28 -11.26
CA GLY A 33 71.72 -29.66 -10.86
C GLY A 33 73.01 -30.42 -10.53
N VAL A 34 72.84 -31.57 -9.88
CA VAL A 34 73.96 -32.45 -9.53
C VAL A 34 74.52 -33.14 -10.78
N VAL A 35 75.83 -33.17 -10.90
CA VAL A 35 76.55 -33.95 -11.93
C VAL A 35 76.98 -35.29 -11.34
N PRO A 36 77.10 -36.37 -12.15
CA PRO A 36 77.61 -37.65 -11.66
C PRO A 36 78.99 -37.51 -11.01
N GLY A 37 79.14 -37.94 -9.76
CA GLY A 37 80.36 -37.77 -8.98
C GLY A 37 80.08 -37.65 -7.48
N LEU A 38 81.06 -37.15 -6.71
CA LEU A 38 80.92 -36.92 -5.28
C LEU A 38 80.11 -35.64 -5.02
N ALA A 39 78.95 -35.78 -4.39
CA ALA A 39 78.13 -34.65 -3.95
C ALA A 39 78.81 -33.88 -2.80
N ALA A 40 78.81 -32.55 -2.87
CA ALA A 40 79.30 -31.71 -1.78
C ALA A 40 78.35 -31.83 -0.58
N ALA A 41 78.80 -32.49 0.50
CA ALA A 41 77.94 -32.85 1.63
C ALA A 41 77.37 -31.62 2.35
N ASP A 42 78.17 -30.57 2.49
CA ASP A 42 77.80 -29.28 3.07
C ASP A 42 76.72 -28.54 2.27
N LEU A 43 76.80 -28.59 0.95
CA LEU A 43 75.78 -28.06 0.04
C LEU A 43 74.44 -28.79 0.23
N HIS A 44 74.49 -30.11 0.25
CA HIS A 44 73.29 -30.94 0.35
C HIS A 44 72.66 -30.84 1.74
N ASN A 45 73.48 -30.75 2.79
CA ASN A 45 73.00 -30.48 4.14
C ASN A 45 72.20 -29.18 4.20
N LYS A 46 72.63 -28.12 3.49
CA LYS A 46 71.88 -26.88 3.39
C LYS A 46 70.53 -27.07 2.71
N LEU A 47 70.52 -27.74 1.56
CA LEU A 47 69.31 -28.04 0.80
C LEU A 47 68.29 -28.82 1.66
N TYR A 48 68.74 -29.90 2.32
CA TYR A 48 67.89 -30.71 3.18
C TYR A 48 67.37 -29.93 4.39
N LYS A 49 68.21 -29.10 5.01
CA LYS A 49 67.79 -28.23 6.11
C LYS A 49 66.73 -27.21 5.68
N GLN A 50 66.91 -26.56 4.54
CA GLN A 50 65.92 -25.61 3.99
C GLN A 50 64.59 -26.27 3.62
N ALA A 51 64.61 -27.48 3.04
CA ALA A 51 63.39 -28.20 2.69
C ALA A 51 62.62 -28.66 3.94
N THR A 52 63.32 -29.24 4.90
CA THR A 52 62.70 -29.81 6.10
C THR A 52 62.26 -28.75 7.11
N ILE A 53 62.93 -27.59 7.20
CA ILE A 53 62.47 -26.50 8.05
C ILE A 53 61.14 -25.92 7.57
N MET A 54 60.95 -25.79 6.25
CA MET A 54 59.67 -25.37 5.69
C MET A 54 58.56 -26.40 5.96
N ALA A 55 58.86 -27.70 5.79
CA ALA A 55 57.90 -28.76 6.06
C ALA A 55 57.51 -28.82 7.55
N ALA A 56 58.48 -28.70 8.47
CA ALA A 56 58.23 -28.68 9.91
C ALA A 56 57.42 -27.43 10.33
N ALA A 57 57.74 -26.25 9.77
CA ALA A 57 56.99 -25.02 10.04
C ALA A 57 55.53 -25.12 9.57
N MET A 58 55.28 -25.64 8.37
CA MET A 58 53.92 -25.87 7.89
C MET A 58 53.17 -26.86 8.78
N ALA A 59 53.82 -27.96 9.17
CA ALA A 59 53.22 -28.96 10.04
C ALA A 59 52.86 -28.39 11.43
N GLN A 60 53.66 -27.47 11.96
CA GLN A 60 53.37 -26.76 13.22
C GLN A 60 52.10 -25.91 13.12
N VAL A 61 51.92 -25.18 12.01
CA VAL A 61 50.69 -24.39 11.76
C VAL A 61 49.45 -25.30 11.73
N LEU A 62 49.55 -26.49 11.14
CA LEU A 62 48.44 -27.46 11.12
C LEU A 62 48.08 -27.93 12.55
N VAL A 63 49.09 -28.24 13.37
CA VAL A 63 48.89 -28.70 14.75
C VAL A 63 48.26 -27.63 15.62
N GLU A 64 48.66 -26.37 15.45
CA GLU A 64 48.06 -25.21 16.14
C GLU A 64 46.57 -25.03 15.78
N GLN A 65 46.17 -25.43 14.56
CA GLN A 65 44.76 -25.49 14.12
C GLN A 65 44.06 -26.81 14.49
N GLY A 66 44.67 -27.63 15.35
CA GLY A 66 44.12 -28.89 15.82
C GLY A 66 44.10 -30.00 14.76
N GLN A 67 44.90 -29.89 13.70
CA GLN A 67 45.02 -30.90 12.65
C GLN A 67 46.33 -31.68 12.78
N ASP A 68 46.28 -32.99 12.58
CA ASP A 68 47.49 -33.82 12.56
C ASP A 68 48.31 -33.57 11.29
N ALA A 69 49.64 -33.63 11.42
CA ALA A 69 50.59 -33.48 10.33
C ALA A 69 51.60 -34.63 10.36
N LEU A 70 51.27 -35.74 9.68
CA LEU A 70 52.06 -36.96 9.71
C LEU A 70 52.62 -37.31 8.32
N ASP A 71 53.93 -37.56 8.23
CA ASP A 71 54.61 -37.96 6.98
C ASP A 71 54.21 -39.37 6.50
N SER A 72 53.75 -40.22 7.41
CA SER A 72 53.25 -41.56 7.13
C SER A 72 51.84 -41.57 6.54
N ASP A 73 51.15 -40.42 6.56
CA ASP A 73 49.77 -40.27 6.11
C ASP A 73 49.63 -39.06 5.19
N TYR A 74 50.07 -39.24 3.94
CA TYR A 74 49.97 -38.22 2.91
C TYR A 74 48.52 -37.73 2.69
N ALA A 75 47.55 -38.65 2.70
CA ALA A 75 46.15 -38.32 2.50
C ALA A 75 45.60 -37.48 3.66
N GLY A 76 45.91 -37.87 4.90
CA GLY A 76 45.58 -37.11 6.11
C GLY A 76 46.22 -35.72 6.11
N LEU A 77 47.50 -35.63 5.74
CA LEU A 77 48.22 -34.36 5.64
C LEU A 77 47.57 -33.39 4.63
N VAL A 78 47.19 -33.86 3.44
CA VAL A 78 46.48 -33.04 2.45
C VAL A 78 45.13 -32.56 2.99
N ALA A 79 44.40 -33.41 3.72
CA ALA A 79 43.14 -33.04 4.34
C ALA A 79 43.33 -31.97 5.44
N SER A 80 44.35 -32.11 6.27
CA SER A 80 44.73 -31.13 7.30
C SER A 80 45.08 -29.77 6.70
N ILE A 81 45.82 -29.74 5.59
CA ILE A 81 46.18 -28.50 4.88
C ILE A 81 44.94 -27.79 4.34
N LYS A 82 44.03 -28.53 3.68
CA LYS A 82 42.79 -27.95 3.15
C LYS A 82 41.94 -27.33 4.26
N LYS A 83 41.79 -28.01 5.39
CA LYS A 83 41.03 -27.51 6.55
C LYS A 83 41.64 -26.23 7.10
N THR A 84 42.96 -26.16 7.20
CA THR A 84 43.68 -25.00 7.76
C THR A 84 43.53 -23.74 6.92
N PHE A 85 43.60 -23.82 5.58
CA PHE A 85 43.48 -22.63 4.72
C PHE A 85 42.09 -22.02 4.67
N LEU A 86 41.08 -22.79 5.03
CA LEU A 86 39.74 -22.28 5.14
C LEU A 86 39.57 -21.49 6.46
N LEU A 87 40.39 -21.77 7.50
CA LEU A 87 40.15 -21.44 8.91
C LEU A 87 40.17 -19.97 9.39
N SER A 88 40.40 -18.95 8.54
CA SER A 88 40.41 -17.56 9.05
C SER A 88 39.98 -16.47 8.08
N LEU A 89 38.90 -15.78 8.45
CA LEU A 89 38.61 -14.39 8.10
C LEU A 89 37.95 -13.72 9.33
N ASN A 90 38.61 -12.74 9.94
CA ASN A 90 38.11 -11.97 11.10
C ASN A 90 37.73 -12.80 12.36
N GLY A 91 38.50 -13.82 12.72
CA GLY A 91 38.35 -14.53 14.02
C GLY A 91 37.25 -15.60 14.08
N GLU A 92 36.52 -15.81 12.97
CA GLU A 92 35.53 -16.87 12.86
C GLU A 92 36.13 -18.13 12.25
N LYS A 93 35.87 -19.26 12.90
CA LYS A 93 36.25 -20.59 12.39
C LYS A 93 35.23 -21.01 11.33
N PRO A 94 35.65 -21.45 10.13
CA PRO A 94 34.82 -22.18 9.19
C PRO A 94 34.03 -23.29 9.82
N ASP A 95 32.91 -23.55 9.18
CA ASP A 95 32.15 -24.76 9.44
C ASP A 95 32.99 -26.02 9.14
N ALA A 96 32.44 -27.19 9.50
CA ALA A 96 33.09 -28.49 9.28
C ALA A 96 33.41 -28.81 7.79
N LYS A 97 32.98 -27.97 6.85
CA LYS A 97 33.22 -28.09 5.40
C LYS A 97 34.20 -27.03 4.87
N GLY A 98 34.73 -26.16 5.73
CA GLY A 98 35.68 -25.11 5.35
C GLY A 98 35.02 -23.83 4.82
N ASN A 99 33.70 -23.68 4.85
CA ASN A 99 33.10 -22.43 4.36
C ASN A 99 33.10 -21.35 5.44
N LEU A 100 33.41 -20.12 5.03
CA LEU A 100 33.21 -18.91 5.82
C LEU A 100 31.87 -18.27 5.40
N GLN A 101 30.77 -18.69 6.05
CA GLN A 101 29.47 -18.05 5.83
C GLN A 101 29.41 -16.74 6.62
N LYS A 102 29.74 -15.63 5.98
CA LYS A 102 29.59 -14.32 6.61
C LYS A 102 28.15 -13.83 6.41
N ASN A 103 27.33 -13.97 7.45
CA ASN A 103 26.23 -13.03 7.64
C ASN A 103 26.88 -11.66 7.94
N PHE A 104 27.10 -10.84 6.92
CA PHE A 104 27.75 -9.52 7.04
C PHE A 104 26.99 -8.59 8.00
N VAL A 105 25.72 -8.89 8.26
CA VAL A 105 24.87 -8.23 9.22
C VAL A 105 24.71 -9.14 10.43
N TYR A 106 25.35 -8.80 11.55
CA TYR A 106 25.19 -9.55 12.81
C TYR A 106 23.81 -9.31 13.44
N SER A 107 23.35 -8.06 13.37
CA SER A 107 21.99 -7.66 13.69
C SER A 107 21.69 -6.28 13.12
N VAL A 108 20.43 -6.00 12.88
CA VAL A 108 19.92 -4.62 12.74
C VAL A 108 18.98 -4.40 13.91
N GLU A 109 19.20 -3.35 14.70
CA GLU A 109 18.38 -3.04 15.89
C GLU A 109 18.21 -4.23 16.86
N GLY A 110 19.27 -5.04 17.03
CA GLY A 110 19.25 -6.21 17.92
C GLY A 110 18.54 -7.44 17.36
N LYS A 111 17.97 -7.39 16.15
CA LYS A 111 17.38 -8.55 15.45
C LYS A 111 18.44 -9.27 14.63
N LYS A 112 18.64 -10.56 14.91
CA LYS A 112 19.58 -11.42 14.19
C LYS A 112 18.97 -11.88 12.85
N PRO A 113 19.79 -12.13 11.82
CA PRO A 113 19.32 -12.74 10.58
C PRO A 113 18.77 -14.15 10.79
N ASP A 114 17.78 -14.53 9.97
CA ASP A 114 17.27 -15.89 9.89
C ASP A 114 18.23 -16.85 9.15
N SER A 115 17.83 -18.12 9.01
CA SER A 115 18.63 -19.16 8.32
C SER A 115 18.86 -18.88 6.82
N SER A 116 18.12 -17.94 6.25
CA SER A 116 18.26 -17.49 4.86
C SER A 116 18.99 -16.16 4.75
N GLY A 117 19.45 -15.58 5.87
CA GLY A 117 20.19 -14.32 5.92
C GLY A 117 19.32 -13.06 5.95
N ASN A 118 17.99 -13.17 6.09
CA ASN A 118 17.11 -12.01 6.16
C ASN A 118 17.01 -11.51 7.60
N VAL A 119 17.00 -10.18 7.78
CA VAL A 119 16.71 -9.57 9.09
C VAL A 119 15.28 -9.03 9.07
N SER A 120 14.42 -9.60 9.90
CA SER A 120 13.08 -9.03 10.13
C SER A 120 13.21 -7.77 10.99
N LEU A 121 13.03 -6.61 10.34
CA LEU A 121 12.88 -5.34 11.02
C LEU A 121 11.42 -5.21 11.45
N ASN A 122 11.20 -4.96 12.75
CA ASN A 122 9.92 -4.44 13.18
C ASN A 122 9.93 -2.95 12.82
N ILE A 123 9.45 -2.62 11.62
CA ILE A 123 9.33 -1.23 11.20
C ILE A 123 8.14 -0.64 11.96
N ASP A 124 8.38 -0.29 13.23
CA ASP A 124 7.39 0.33 14.11
C ASP A 124 6.76 1.57 13.44
N TYR A 125 7.48 2.23 12.53
CA TYR A 125 6.94 3.34 11.73
C TYR A 125 5.77 2.95 10.82
N LEU A 126 5.80 1.77 10.17
CA LEU A 126 4.73 1.37 9.27
C LEU A 126 3.48 0.97 10.04
N ASN A 127 3.65 0.28 11.17
CA ASN A 127 2.55 -0.02 12.09
C ASN A 127 2.08 1.22 12.85
N ALA A 128 2.94 2.18 13.15
CA ALA A 128 2.55 3.46 13.77
C ALA A 128 1.74 4.33 12.81
N MET A 129 2.07 4.33 11.51
CA MET A 129 1.36 5.14 10.51
C MET A 129 0.16 4.43 9.86
N SER A 130 0.10 3.09 9.92
CA SER A 130 -0.95 2.30 9.28
C SER A 130 -1.43 1.15 10.15
N PHE A 131 -1.70 1.37 11.44
CA PHE A 131 -2.25 0.35 12.36
C PHE A 131 -3.64 -0.17 11.93
N VAL A 132 -4.07 -1.32 12.48
CA VAL A 132 -5.41 -1.88 12.25
C VAL A 132 -6.49 -0.86 12.64
N GLY A 133 -7.43 -0.59 11.73
CA GLY A 133 -8.41 0.49 11.85
C GLY A 133 -8.02 1.80 11.16
N SER A 134 -6.77 1.92 10.67
CA SER A 134 -6.35 3.06 9.84
C SER A 134 -7.10 3.08 8.52
N VAL A 135 -7.41 4.29 8.05
CA VAL A 135 -8.05 4.52 6.75
C VAL A 135 -7.08 5.21 5.82
N VAL A 136 -6.90 4.65 4.63
CA VAL A 136 -6.10 5.25 3.55
C VAL A 136 -7.02 5.60 2.39
N ILE A 137 -6.81 6.78 1.81
CA ILE A 137 -7.58 7.30 0.69
C ILE A 137 -6.70 7.24 -0.56
N THR A 138 -7.18 6.56 -1.60
CA THR A 138 -6.47 6.44 -2.89
C THR A 138 -7.34 6.96 -4.03
N ARG A 139 -6.69 7.58 -5.04
CA ARG A 139 -7.38 7.96 -6.29
C ARG A 139 -7.69 6.73 -7.14
N ASP A 140 -6.73 5.82 -7.24
CA ASP A 140 -6.82 4.63 -8.07
C ASP A 140 -7.23 3.41 -7.21
N ASN A 141 -7.89 2.42 -7.81
CA ASN A 141 -8.33 1.20 -7.13
C ASN A 141 -7.17 0.23 -6.90
N ILE A 142 -6.29 0.56 -5.95
CA ILE A 142 -5.11 -0.22 -5.61
C ILE A 142 -5.23 -0.66 -4.16
N ASN A 143 -5.19 -1.97 -3.91
CA ASN A 143 -5.17 -2.51 -2.55
C ASN A 143 -3.85 -2.08 -1.86
N PRO A 144 -3.91 -1.29 -0.77
CA PRO A 144 -2.71 -0.81 -0.08
C PRO A 144 -1.80 -1.93 0.43
N GLY A 145 -2.35 -3.13 0.69
CA GLY A 145 -1.57 -4.30 1.11
C GLY A 145 -0.48 -4.71 0.12
N THR A 146 -0.63 -4.37 -1.17
CA THR A 146 0.40 -4.61 -2.19
C THR A 146 1.63 -3.70 -2.07
N ARG A 147 1.53 -2.60 -1.31
CA ARG A 147 2.60 -1.59 -1.13
C ARG A 147 3.06 -1.48 0.33
N LEU A 148 2.12 -1.51 1.27
CA LEU A 148 2.33 -1.31 2.70
C LEU A 148 2.30 -2.62 3.50
N GLY A 149 1.90 -3.73 2.87
CA GLY A 149 1.60 -4.96 3.60
C GLY A 149 0.29 -4.87 4.41
N GLY A 150 -0.01 -5.93 5.14
CA GLY A 150 -1.27 -6.08 5.88
C GLY A 150 -2.47 -6.42 4.99
N THR A 151 -3.62 -6.57 5.63
CA THR A 151 -4.91 -6.87 5.00
C THR A 151 -5.80 -5.63 5.02
N TRP A 152 -6.37 -5.29 3.88
CA TRP A 152 -7.16 -4.08 3.69
C TRP A 152 -8.51 -4.41 3.05
N GLN A 153 -9.54 -3.72 3.52
CA GLN A 153 -10.91 -3.81 3.00
C GLN A 153 -11.32 -2.48 2.39
N LEU A 154 -11.83 -2.52 1.16
CA LEU A 154 -12.44 -1.36 0.52
C LEU A 154 -13.79 -1.05 1.15
N LEU A 155 -14.03 0.21 1.52
CA LEU A 155 -15.33 0.66 1.99
C LEU A 155 -16.35 0.71 0.86
N GLN A 156 -17.61 0.46 1.22
CA GLN A 156 -18.73 0.52 0.28
C GLN A 156 -18.84 1.91 -0.37
N SER A 157 -19.12 1.93 -1.68
CA SER A 157 -19.33 3.14 -2.47
C SER A 157 -20.56 3.95 -2.04
N GLY A 158 -20.65 5.20 -2.52
CA GLY A 158 -21.82 6.07 -2.29
C GLY A 158 -21.90 6.62 -0.87
N ARG A 159 -20.76 6.80 -0.19
CA ARG A 159 -20.72 7.24 1.21
C ARG A 159 -19.93 8.52 1.37
N TYR A 160 -20.50 9.46 2.11
CA TYR A 160 -19.80 10.63 2.62
C TYR A 160 -19.16 10.31 3.97
N VAL A 161 -17.98 10.86 4.22
CA VAL A 161 -17.27 10.68 5.50
C VAL A 161 -17.69 11.76 6.48
N ARG A 162 -18.05 11.32 7.69
CA ARG A 162 -18.38 12.18 8.83
C ARG A 162 -17.40 11.91 9.97
N THR A 163 -17.02 12.96 10.70
CA THR A 163 -16.22 12.83 11.93
C THR A 163 -16.99 12.07 13.01
N ALA A 164 -16.37 11.06 13.61
CA ALA A 164 -16.92 10.33 14.76
C ALA A 164 -16.73 11.12 16.07
N GLY A 165 -17.56 10.83 17.08
CA GLY A 165 -17.52 11.51 18.38
C GLY A 165 -18.64 11.07 19.32
N ALA A 166 -18.87 11.82 20.40
CA ALA A 166 -19.97 11.54 21.33
C ALA A 166 -21.32 11.50 20.60
N GLY A 167 -22.06 10.39 20.75
CA GLY A 167 -23.33 10.13 20.05
C GLY A 167 -23.19 9.58 18.62
N TYR A 168 -21.97 9.53 18.06
CA TYR A 168 -21.69 8.96 16.73
C TYR A 168 -20.41 8.11 16.79
N PRO A 169 -20.50 6.86 17.28
CA PRO A 169 -19.36 5.94 17.32
C PRO A 169 -18.75 5.74 15.94
N GLY A 170 -17.43 5.57 15.89
CA GLY A 170 -16.71 5.22 14.66
C GLY A 170 -17.30 3.98 14.00
N GLY A 171 -17.50 4.03 12.68
CA GLY A 171 -18.11 2.94 11.90
C GLY A 171 -19.64 2.95 11.89
N THR A 172 -20.30 3.87 12.60
CA THR A 172 -21.76 4.01 12.53
C THR A 172 -22.19 4.45 11.12
N MET A 173 -23.19 3.76 10.58
CA MET A 173 -23.75 4.04 9.24
C MET A 173 -25.09 4.76 9.36
N GLY A 174 -25.37 5.68 8.44
CA GLY A 174 -26.63 6.41 8.39
C GLY A 174 -26.75 7.30 7.17
N GLY A 175 -27.84 8.05 7.09
CA GLY A 175 -28.17 8.92 5.95
C GLY A 175 -29.04 8.24 4.89
N SER A 176 -29.55 9.03 3.95
CA SER A 176 -30.28 8.59 2.77
C SER A 176 -29.90 9.46 1.58
N ASP A 177 -29.95 8.89 0.37
CA ASP A 177 -29.63 9.63 -0.87
C ASP A 177 -30.76 10.59 -1.30
N GLY A 178 -31.78 10.76 -0.47
CA GLY A 178 -32.91 11.63 -0.76
C GLY A 178 -34.10 11.41 0.15
N PHE A 179 -35.15 12.18 -0.11
CA PHE A 179 -36.39 12.19 0.65
C PHE A 179 -37.58 12.52 -0.26
N THR A 180 -38.71 11.85 -0.04
CA THR A 180 -39.97 12.19 -0.70
C THR A 180 -40.83 12.99 0.27
N LEU A 181 -41.18 14.22 -0.09
CA LEU A 181 -42.03 15.08 0.73
C LEU A 181 -43.44 14.49 0.83
N GLY A 182 -43.91 14.27 2.06
CA GLY A 182 -45.30 13.94 2.37
C GLY A 182 -46.07 15.16 2.90
N VAL A 183 -47.39 15.01 3.06
CA VAL A 183 -48.28 16.05 3.59
C VAL A 183 -47.80 16.58 4.95
N ASN A 184 -47.34 15.69 5.83
CA ASN A 184 -46.83 16.06 7.16
C ASN A 184 -45.52 16.89 7.13
N ASN A 185 -44.85 16.96 5.97
CA ASN A 185 -43.63 17.75 5.79
C ASN A 185 -43.93 19.15 5.24
N MET A 186 -45.18 19.44 4.88
CA MET A 186 -45.57 20.75 4.34
C MET A 186 -45.75 21.76 5.48
N PRO A 187 -45.19 22.98 5.37
CA PRO A 187 -45.51 24.06 6.28
C PRO A 187 -47.00 24.40 6.28
N ALA A 188 -47.47 25.03 7.36
CA ALA A 188 -48.81 25.60 7.40
C ALA A 188 -49.02 26.55 6.21
N HIS A 189 -50.08 26.33 5.46
CA HIS A 189 -50.46 27.13 4.29
C HIS A 189 -51.98 27.21 4.17
N SER A 190 -52.49 28.16 3.38
CA SER A 190 -53.92 28.37 3.15
C SER A 190 -54.23 28.36 1.66
N HIS A 191 -55.45 27.96 1.33
CA HIS A 191 -56.03 28.10 -0.02
C HIS A 191 -57.15 29.11 0.06
N GLU A 192 -57.17 30.08 -0.86
CA GLU A 192 -58.24 31.07 -0.97
C GLU A 192 -58.92 30.92 -2.32
N ALA A 193 -60.24 30.83 -2.31
CA ALA A 193 -61.07 30.77 -3.49
C ALA A 193 -62.28 31.68 -3.28
N THR A 194 -62.41 32.71 -4.11
CA THR A 194 -63.59 33.59 -4.11
C THR A 194 -64.44 33.27 -5.33
N ILE A 195 -65.73 32.99 -5.11
CA ILE A 195 -66.71 32.72 -6.16
C ILE A 195 -67.87 33.68 -5.96
N TYR A 196 -68.20 34.45 -7.00
CA TYR A 196 -69.39 35.31 -6.99
C TYR A 196 -70.55 34.57 -7.63
N GLY A 197 -71.73 34.58 -7.02
CA GLY A 197 -72.95 34.09 -7.66
C GLY A 197 -73.50 35.16 -8.60
N ALA A 198 -73.85 34.81 -9.84
CA ALA A 198 -74.75 35.66 -10.61
C ALA A 198 -76.18 35.33 -10.15
N GLY A 199 -76.78 36.25 -9.39
CA GLY A 199 -78.19 36.13 -9.06
C GLY A 199 -79.07 36.20 -10.32
N ASN A 200 -80.34 35.84 -10.15
CA ASN A 200 -81.31 35.95 -11.23
C ASN A 200 -81.38 37.40 -11.72
N HIS A 201 -81.34 37.59 -13.02
CA HIS A 201 -81.50 38.90 -13.62
C HIS A 201 -82.39 38.83 -14.86
N LYS A 202 -83.04 39.96 -15.14
CA LYS A 202 -83.86 40.21 -16.32
C LYS A 202 -83.45 41.55 -16.93
N HIS A 203 -83.66 41.69 -18.22
CA HIS A 203 -83.47 42.96 -18.91
C HIS A 203 -84.84 43.57 -19.24
N ASP A 204 -84.97 44.87 -19.01
CA ASP A 204 -86.13 45.62 -19.47
C ASP A 204 -85.96 45.94 -20.96
N ILE A 205 -86.96 45.59 -21.77
CA ILE A 205 -86.96 45.90 -23.20
C ILE A 205 -87.84 47.13 -23.41
N TYR A 206 -87.22 48.17 -23.97
CA TYR A 206 -87.92 49.40 -24.32
C TYR A 206 -88.17 49.46 -25.82
N VAL A 207 -89.42 49.24 -26.23
CA VAL A 207 -89.83 49.37 -27.64
C VAL A 207 -90.71 50.61 -27.81
N SER A 208 -90.19 51.61 -28.51
CA SER A 208 -90.98 52.74 -29.00
C SER A 208 -91.50 52.41 -30.40
N ASN A 209 -92.80 52.21 -30.53
CA ASN A 209 -93.44 52.14 -31.83
C ASN A 209 -93.77 53.57 -32.31
N TRP A 210 -93.15 53.98 -33.41
CA TRP A 210 -93.53 55.20 -34.13
C TRP A 210 -94.45 54.84 -35.29
N GLN A 211 -95.76 54.85 -35.04
CA GLN A 211 -96.77 54.73 -36.09
C GLN A 211 -97.24 56.12 -36.53
N THR A 212 -96.96 56.47 -37.76
CA THR A 212 -97.57 57.61 -38.44
C THR A 212 -99.01 57.27 -38.81
N HIS A 213 -99.98 57.93 -38.20
CA HIS A 213 -101.37 57.84 -38.62
C HIS A 213 -101.61 58.84 -39.76
N GLY A 214 -101.83 58.32 -40.96
CA GLY A 214 -102.24 59.10 -42.13
C GLY A 214 -103.70 59.54 -41.97
N GLY A 215 -103.91 60.71 -41.39
CA GLY A 215 -105.20 61.40 -41.34
C GLY A 215 -104.97 62.91 -41.44
N SER A 216 -105.54 63.53 -42.46
CA SER A 216 -105.28 64.91 -42.89
C SER A 216 -105.64 65.94 -41.81
N GLY A 217 -104.64 66.52 -41.14
CA GLY A 217 -104.84 67.58 -40.15
C GLY A 217 -103.87 67.52 -38.98
N GLY A 218 -102.58 67.75 -39.24
CA GLY A 218 -101.55 67.93 -38.21
C GLY A 218 -100.93 66.63 -37.71
N ALA A 219 -99.62 66.47 -37.91
CA ALA A 219 -98.83 65.39 -37.32
C ALA A 219 -98.74 65.58 -35.80
N GLY A 220 -99.80 65.19 -35.09
CA GLY A 220 -99.79 65.07 -33.65
C GLY A 220 -98.99 63.83 -33.28
N TYR A 221 -97.76 64.01 -32.82
CA TYR A 221 -97.01 62.95 -32.16
C TYR A 221 -97.65 62.69 -30.80
N GLN A 222 -98.67 61.85 -30.76
CA GLN A 222 -99.20 61.37 -29.49
C GLN A 222 -98.32 60.21 -29.03
N ALA A 223 -97.66 60.37 -27.88
CA ALA A 223 -96.94 59.28 -27.23
C ALA A 223 -97.96 58.22 -26.80
N HIS A 224 -98.15 57.20 -27.63
CA HIS A 224 -98.97 56.05 -27.27
C HIS A 224 -98.26 55.22 -26.18
N GLU A 225 -99.05 54.51 -25.36
CA GLU A 225 -98.59 53.70 -24.23
C GLU A 225 -97.26 53.01 -24.48
N ARG A 226 -96.29 53.30 -23.62
CA ARG A 226 -95.03 52.56 -23.55
C ARG A 226 -95.39 51.13 -23.17
N ARG A 227 -95.28 50.18 -24.11
CA ARG A 227 -95.38 48.77 -23.76
C ARG A 227 -94.12 48.36 -23.04
N TRP A 228 -94.26 48.12 -21.75
CA TRP A 228 -93.24 47.52 -20.92
C TRP A 228 -93.23 46.02 -21.18
N GLY A 229 -92.11 45.52 -21.69
CA GLY A 229 -91.81 44.10 -21.74
C GLY A 229 -90.53 43.84 -20.95
N ALA A 230 -90.49 42.73 -20.22
CA ALA A 230 -89.25 42.21 -19.64
C ALA A 230 -88.86 40.94 -20.39
N THR A 231 -87.57 40.65 -20.46
CA THR A 231 -87.14 39.27 -20.76
C THR A 231 -87.65 38.34 -19.65
N GLU A 232 -87.82 37.06 -19.96
CA GLU A 232 -88.02 36.04 -18.94
C GLU A 232 -86.82 35.99 -17.99
N GLU A 233 -87.04 35.57 -16.75
CA GLU A 233 -85.99 35.42 -15.74
C GLU A 233 -84.98 34.35 -16.21
N ALA A 234 -83.71 34.74 -16.41
CA ALA A 234 -82.66 33.75 -16.60
C ALA A 234 -82.46 33.05 -15.25
N GLY A 235 -82.84 31.77 -15.19
CA GLY A 235 -82.80 30.99 -13.96
C GLY A 235 -81.39 30.86 -13.38
N ASN A 236 -81.34 30.76 -12.04
CA ASN A 236 -80.12 30.66 -11.24
C ASN A 236 -79.13 29.63 -11.82
N HIS A 237 -77.88 30.04 -12.02
CA HIS A 237 -76.81 29.14 -12.45
C HIS A 237 -75.77 28.91 -11.35
N SER A 238 -75.04 27.80 -11.42
CA SER A 238 -74.01 27.44 -10.46
C SER A 238 -72.61 27.79 -10.97
N HIS A 239 -71.73 28.17 -10.05
CA HIS A 239 -70.29 28.20 -10.27
C HIS A 239 -69.67 27.03 -9.50
N GLN A 240 -68.86 26.23 -10.18
CA GLN A 240 -68.11 25.13 -9.55
C GLN A 240 -66.63 25.49 -9.49
N ILE A 241 -66.01 25.28 -8.32
CA ILE A 241 -64.56 25.30 -8.16
C ILE A 241 -64.08 23.94 -7.67
N THR A 242 -63.00 23.46 -8.28
CA THR A 242 -62.28 22.26 -7.85
C THR A 242 -60.84 22.68 -7.58
N ILE A 243 -60.33 22.39 -6.38
CA ILE A 243 -58.92 22.61 -6.03
C ILE A 243 -58.29 21.23 -5.88
N GLU A 244 -57.41 20.88 -6.81
CA GLU A 244 -56.68 19.62 -6.79
C GLU A 244 -55.40 19.74 -5.97
N SER A 245 -54.89 18.61 -5.48
CA SER A 245 -53.57 18.55 -4.85
C SER A 245 -52.49 18.90 -5.87
N THR A 246 -51.56 19.77 -5.49
CA THR A 246 -50.37 20.07 -6.30
C THR A 246 -49.15 19.33 -5.75
N GLY A 247 -48.38 18.69 -6.63
CA GLY A 247 -47.15 17.98 -6.31
C GLY A 247 -47.21 16.51 -6.73
N ASN A 248 -46.15 16.02 -7.39
CA ASN A 248 -46.10 14.67 -7.96
C ASN A 248 -45.44 13.63 -7.03
N GLY A 249 -45.09 14.01 -5.79
CA GLY A 249 -44.39 13.12 -4.85
C GLY A 249 -43.00 12.69 -5.33
N GLU A 250 -42.37 13.46 -6.22
CA GLU A 250 -41.04 13.15 -6.72
C GLU A 250 -40.01 13.16 -5.58
N LYS A 251 -39.10 12.20 -5.62
CA LYS A 251 -38.02 12.10 -4.64
C LYS A 251 -37.02 13.23 -4.90
N VAL A 252 -36.75 14.02 -3.87
CA VAL A 252 -35.64 14.96 -3.88
C VAL A 252 -34.37 14.19 -3.57
N THR A 253 -33.40 14.22 -4.48
CA THR A 253 -32.09 13.58 -4.30
C THR A 253 -31.14 14.51 -3.55
N PHE A 254 -30.44 13.99 -2.55
CA PHE A 254 -29.43 14.72 -1.78
C PHE A 254 -28.03 14.37 -2.28
N GLU A 255 -27.63 15.00 -3.38
CA GLU A 255 -26.32 14.76 -4.01
C GLU A 255 -25.56 16.08 -4.19
N PRO A 256 -24.76 16.51 -3.19
CA PRO A 256 -23.82 17.61 -3.34
C PRO A 256 -22.76 17.30 -4.41
N SER A 257 -22.05 18.30 -4.93
CA SER A 257 -20.89 18.02 -5.80
C SER A 257 -19.80 17.26 -5.04
N TYR A 258 -19.26 16.17 -5.61
CA TYR A 258 -18.27 15.31 -4.95
C TYR A 258 -17.11 14.88 -5.87
N LEU A 259 -16.04 14.40 -5.22
CA LEU A 259 -14.97 13.64 -5.83
C LEU A 259 -14.99 12.21 -5.26
N CYS A 260 -15.08 11.21 -6.14
CA CYS A 260 -14.98 9.81 -5.73
C CYS A 260 -13.52 9.41 -5.53
N LEU A 261 -13.20 8.92 -4.32
CA LEU A 261 -11.93 8.30 -3.97
C LEU A 261 -12.20 6.95 -3.30
N TYR A 262 -11.21 6.06 -3.35
CA TYR A 262 -11.28 4.75 -2.71
C TYR A 262 -10.78 4.86 -1.27
N PHE A 263 -11.63 4.47 -0.32
CA PHE A 263 -11.31 4.45 1.10
C PHE A 263 -11.04 3.02 1.53
N TRP A 264 -9.82 2.73 1.96
CA TRP A 264 -9.39 1.41 2.41
C TRP A 264 -9.18 1.42 3.92
N VAL A 265 -9.75 0.43 4.61
CA VAL A 265 -9.55 0.23 6.05
C VAL A 265 -8.64 -0.97 6.27
N ARG A 266 -7.60 -0.81 7.09
CA ARG A 266 -6.74 -1.93 7.47
C ARG A 266 -7.46 -2.82 8.49
N THR A 267 -7.55 -4.12 8.22
CA THR A 267 -8.22 -5.10 9.08
C THR A 267 -7.25 -6.07 9.76
N ALA A 268 -6.04 -6.24 9.23
CA ALA A 268 -4.94 -7.01 9.85
C ALA A 268 -3.56 -6.50 9.39
#